data_AF-A0A067M1L4-F1
#
_entry.id   AF-A0A067M1L4-F1
#
_cell.length_a   1.000
_cell.length_b   1.000
_cell.length_c   1.000
_cell.angle_alpha   90.00
_cell.angle_beta   90.00
_cell.angle_gamma   90.00
#
_symmetry.space_group_name_H-M   'P 1'
#
loop_
_entity.id
_entity.type
_entity.pdbx_description
1 polymer ?
#
loop_
_entity_poly.entity_id
_entity_poly.type
_entity_poly.pdbx_seq_one_letter_code
_entity_poly.pdbx_strand_id
1 'polypeptide(L)'
;MPVNKGDILLVPSAVSDENRIHVQWQQSLQNKEADYISVITRNKSQGEESVILFVQADWFNDQHLGAKGEHDYYEVKIDEKFQYGQKNSKGDNRWVVLHDHSRKPYQHRFVESLFSKAGTFAGKVAALAGFPIVDKVIPSLKGLLGDYLHNF
;
A
#
# COMPACT_ATOMS: atom_id res chain seq x y z
N MET A 1 3.04 3.73 -15.27
CA MET A 1 3.11 3.87 -13.80
C MET A 1 1.67 3.86 -13.32
N PRO A 2 1.27 2.96 -12.41
CA PRO A 2 -0.14 2.67 -12.15
C PRO A 2 -0.85 3.72 -11.28
N VAL A 3 -0.12 4.64 -10.67
CA VAL A 3 -0.66 5.71 -9.83
C VAL A 3 0.29 6.91 -9.77
N ASN A 4 -0.27 8.12 -9.85
CA ASN A 4 0.43 9.39 -9.79
C ASN A 4 -0.34 10.40 -8.92
N LYS A 5 0.34 11.48 -8.53
CA LYS A 5 -0.30 12.60 -7.85
C LYS A 5 -1.43 13.17 -8.71
N GLY A 6 -2.58 13.40 -8.08
CA GLY A 6 -3.79 13.90 -8.73
C GLY A 6 -4.75 12.82 -9.22
N ASP A 7 -4.31 11.56 -9.30
CA ASP A 7 -5.18 10.43 -9.67
C ASP A 7 -6.24 10.17 -8.59
N ILE A 8 -7.35 9.55 -8.99
CA ILE A 8 -8.44 9.14 -8.11
C ILE A 8 -8.50 7.62 -8.03
N LEU A 9 -8.35 7.08 -6.83
CA LEU A 9 -8.49 5.65 -6.55
C LEU A 9 -9.89 5.35 -6.01
N LEU A 10 -10.51 4.30 -6.55
CA LEU A 10 -11.71 3.68 -6.00
C LEU A 10 -11.30 2.68 -4.93
N VAL A 11 -11.51 3.03 -3.66
CA VAL A 11 -11.14 2.21 -2.51
C VAL A 11 -12.38 1.54 -1.93
N PRO A 12 -12.44 0.20 -1.82
CA PRO A 12 -13.61 -0.46 -1.25
C PRO A 12 -13.79 -0.06 0.21
N SER A 13 -14.98 0.36 0.63
CA SER A 13 -15.21 0.77 2.03
C SER A 13 -15.46 -0.39 2.97
N ALA A 14 -15.85 -1.56 2.45
CA ALA A 14 -15.95 -2.79 3.19
C ALA A 14 -14.60 -3.53 3.16
N VAL A 15 -14.00 -3.72 4.33
CA VAL A 15 -12.77 -4.48 4.52
C VAL A 15 -12.96 -5.47 5.65
N SER A 16 -12.27 -6.60 5.58
CA SER A 16 -12.27 -7.63 6.62
C SER A 16 -10.94 -7.64 7.36
N ASP A 17 -10.86 -8.40 8.45
CA ASP A 17 -9.60 -8.59 9.18
C ASP A 17 -8.51 -9.22 8.32
N GLU A 18 -8.87 -9.91 7.22
CA GLU A 18 -7.92 -10.45 6.26
C GLU A 18 -7.13 -9.36 5.54
N ASN A 19 -7.68 -8.13 5.45
CA ASN A 19 -7.01 -6.99 4.87
C ASN A 19 -5.92 -6.39 5.76
N ARG A 20 -5.95 -6.64 7.07
CA ARG A 20 -5.02 -6.04 8.04
C ARG A 20 -3.63 -6.67 7.97
N ILE A 21 -2.57 -5.89 7.81
CA ILE A 21 -1.18 -6.34 7.91
C ILE A 21 -0.51 -5.66 9.10
N HIS A 22 0.46 -6.34 9.70
CA HIS A 22 1.23 -5.80 10.81
C HIS A 22 2.62 -5.44 10.32
N VAL A 23 2.96 -4.15 10.31
CA VAL A 23 4.23 -3.64 9.78
C VAL A 23 5.14 -3.28 10.94
N GLN A 24 6.31 -3.90 10.99
CA GLN A 24 7.35 -3.63 11.99
C GLN A 24 8.56 -2.97 11.33
N TRP A 25 9.14 -1.97 11.99
CA TRP A 25 10.35 -1.29 11.53
C TRP A 25 11.19 -0.78 12.70
N GLN A 26 12.39 -0.29 12.39
CA GLN A 26 13.26 0.37 13.36
C GLN A 26 13.39 1.85 12.99
N GLN A 27 13.28 2.72 13.99
CA GLN A 27 13.45 4.16 13.84
C GLN A 27 14.05 4.74 15.11
N SER A 28 15.13 5.53 14.97
CA SER A 28 15.84 6.13 16.10
C SER A 28 16.27 5.09 17.16
N LEU A 29 16.83 3.96 16.70
CA LEU A 29 17.22 2.79 17.52
C LEU A 29 16.09 2.09 18.28
N GLN A 30 14.83 2.50 18.07
CA GLN A 30 13.67 1.88 18.69
C GLN A 30 12.92 1.01 17.68
N ASN A 31 12.44 -0.13 18.15
CA ASN A 31 11.47 -0.92 17.40
C ASN A 31 10.12 -0.20 17.42
N LYS A 32 9.49 -0.13 16.26
CA LYS A 32 8.18 0.47 16.03
C LYS A 32 7.33 -0.53 15.25
N GLU A 33 6.03 -0.45 15.48
CA GLU A 33 5.08 -1.28 14.78
C GLU A 33 3.75 -0.56 14.64
N ALA A 34 2.99 -0.94 13.62
CA ALA A 34 1.64 -0.46 13.42
C ALA A 34 0.87 -1.39 12.49
N ASP A 35 -0.45 -1.41 12.67
CA ASP A 35 -1.36 -2.11 11.78
C ASP A 35 -1.77 -1.23 10.60
N TYR A 36 -1.90 -1.86 9.44
CA TYR A 36 -2.34 -1.24 8.20
C TYR A 36 -3.43 -2.07 7.55
N ILE A 37 -4.47 -1.44 7.01
CA ILE A 37 -5.42 -2.07 6.10
C ILE A 37 -4.82 -2.02 4.70
N SER A 38 -4.63 -3.18 4.09
CA SER A 38 -4.20 -3.32 2.71
C SER A 38 -5.40 -3.67 1.83
N VAL A 39 -5.57 -2.99 0.72
CA VAL A 39 -6.66 -3.22 -0.24
C VAL A 39 -6.16 -3.09 -1.67
N ILE A 40 -6.81 -3.82 -2.58
CA ILE A 40 -6.64 -3.60 -4.02
C ILE A 40 -7.68 -2.56 -4.42
N THR A 41 -7.22 -1.52 -5.09
CA THR A 41 -8.02 -0.37 -5.53
C THR A 41 -7.94 -0.28 -7.04
N ARG A 42 -8.84 0.49 -7.66
CA ARG A 42 -8.82 0.77 -9.09
C ARG A 42 -8.52 2.25 -9.33
N ASN A 43 -7.56 2.55 -10.20
CA ASN A 43 -7.27 3.92 -10.59
C ASN A 43 -8.28 4.41 -11.64
N LYS A 44 -9.32 5.13 -11.19
CA LYS A 44 -10.37 5.70 -12.05
C LYS A 44 -9.80 6.66 -13.09
N SER A 45 -8.68 7.32 -12.77
CA SER A 45 -8.00 8.27 -13.65
C SER A 45 -7.10 7.59 -14.70
N GLN A 46 -6.72 6.33 -14.51
CA GLN A 46 -5.78 5.61 -15.37
C GLN A 46 -6.32 4.25 -15.82
N GLY A 47 -7.47 4.26 -16.51
CA GLY A 47 -8.01 3.06 -17.17
C GLY A 47 -8.33 1.90 -16.23
N GLU A 48 -8.63 2.19 -14.97
CA GLU A 48 -8.92 1.20 -13.91
C GLU A 48 -7.76 0.25 -13.57
N GLU A 49 -6.51 0.67 -13.80
CA GLU A 49 -5.35 -0.11 -13.35
C GLU A 49 -5.44 -0.42 -11.85
N SER A 50 -5.07 -1.66 -11.48
CA SER A 50 -5.10 -2.11 -10.09
C SER A 50 -3.91 -1.54 -9.31
N VAL A 51 -4.21 -0.89 -8.18
CA VAL A 51 -3.20 -0.27 -7.30
C VAL A 51 -3.40 -0.80 -5.90
N ILE A 52 -2.31 -1.19 -5.23
CA ILE A 52 -2.37 -1.53 -3.81
C ILE A 52 -2.29 -0.25 -2.99
N LEU A 53 -3.23 -0.12 -2.06
CA LEU A 53 -3.24 0.92 -1.05
C LEU A 53 -3.08 0.29 0.33
N PHE A 54 -2.15 0.84 1.10
CA PHE A 54 -2.02 0.61 2.53
C PHE A 54 -2.52 1.84 3.27
N VAL A 55 -3.40 1.66 4.24
CA VAL A 55 -3.88 2.75 5.10
C VAL A 55 -3.59 2.35 6.52
N GLN A 56 -3.04 3.24 7.33
CA GLN A 56 -2.94 3.01 8.78
C GLN A 56 -4.31 2.59 9.33
N ALA A 57 -4.38 1.55 10.16
CA ALA A 57 -5.65 0.93 10.50
C ALA A 57 -6.69 1.92 11.07
N ASP A 58 -6.27 2.77 12.00
CA ASP A 58 -7.14 3.79 12.61
C ASP A 58 -7.49 4.97 11.68
N TRP A 59 -6.90 5.00 10.48
CA TRP A 59 -7.17 5.99 9.44
C TRP A 59 -8.03 5.42 8.31
N PHE A 60 -8.45 4.16 8.39
CA PHE A 60 -9.39 3.59 7.43
C PHE A 60 -10.83 4.02 7.77
N ASN A 61 -11.13 5.29 7.53
CA ASN A 61 -12.42 5.89 7.85
C ASN A 61 -12.69 7.15 7.00
N ASP A 62 -13.91 7.66 7.11
CA ASP A 62 -14.40 8.78 6.31
C ASP A 62 -13.63 10.09 6.55
N GLN A 63 -12.99 10.24 7.71
CA GLN A 63 -12.17 11.42 8.02
C GLN A 63 -10.92 11.51 7.13
N HIS A 64 -10.30 10.37 6.83
CA HIS A 64 -9.04 10.32 6.08
C HIS A 64 -9.24 9.92 4.62
N LEU A 65 -10.25 9.11 4.31
CA LEU A 65 -10.56 8.63 2.96
C LEU A 65 -11.66 9.46 2.26
N GLY A 66 -12.31 10.37 2.98
CA GLY A 66 -13.42 11.16 2.47
C GLY A 66 -14.77 10.44 2.57
N ALA A 67 -15.82 11.07 2.04
CA ALA A 67 -17.15 10.47 2.01
C ALA A 67 -17.21 9.29 1.03
N LYS A 68 -18.00 8.27 1.37
CA LYS A 68 -18.29 7.15 0.47
C LYS A 68 -19.13 7.66 -0.70
N GLY A 69 -18.69 7.34 -1.91
CA GLY A 69 -19.40 7.58 -3.16
C GLY A 69 -20.33 6.43 -3.53
N GLU A 70 -20.52 6.25 -4.84
CA GLU A 70 -21.39 5.20 -5.37
C GLU A 70 -20.87 3.79 -5.06
N HIS A 71 -21.78 2.85 -4.83
CA HIS A 71 -21.47 1.43 -4.57
C HIS A 71 -20.52 1.16 -3.39
N ASP A 72 -20.55 2.00 -2.35
CA ASP A 72 -19.74 1.83 -1.13
C ASP A 72 -18.22 1.88 -1.38
N TYR A 73 -17.76 2.66 -2.36
CA TYR A 73 -16.35 2.99 -2.55
C TYR A 73 -16.03 4.40 -2.05
N TYR A 74 -14.84 4.58 -1.48
CA TYR A 74 -14.24 5.92 -1.35
C TYR A 74 -13.63 6.34 -2.69
N GLU A 75 -13.83 7.60 -3.07
CA GLU A 75 -13.09 8.23 -4.18
C GLU A 75 -11.92 9.05 -3.60
N VAL A 76 -10.76 8.40 -3.52
CA VAL A 76 -9.60 8.94 -2.84
C VAL A 76 -8.68 9.62 -3.86
N LYS A 77 -8.57 10.94 -3.79
CA LYS A 77 -7.58 11.69 -4.57
C LYS A 77 -6.19 11.53 -3.97
N ILE A 78 -5.22 11.13 -4.78
CA ILE A 78 -3.81 11.02 -4.39
C ILE A 78 -3.19 12.42 -4.33
N ASP A 79 -2.76 12.81 -3.13
CA ASP A 79 -2.15 14.10 -2.82
C ASP A 79 -0.90 13.94 -1.93
N GLU A 80 -0.39 15.04 -1.36
CA GLU A 80 0.82 15.01 -0.51
C GLU A 80 0.65 14.24 0.80
N LYS A 81 -0.57 13.85 1.20
CA LYS A 81 -0.78 13.02 2.41
C LYS A 81 -0.36 11.57 2.17
N PHE A 82 -0.26 11.18 0.91
CA PHE A 82 0.16 9.83 0.53
C PHE A 82 1.67 9.78 0.36
N GLN A 83 2.23 8.63 0.70
CA GLN A 83 3.55 8.22 0.23
C GLN A 83 3.40 7.03 -0.70
N TYR A 84 4.47 6.65 -1.39
CA TYR A 84 4.47 5.47 -2.25
C TYR A 84 5.72 4.63 -2.11
N GLY A 85 5.58 3.34 -2.40
CA GLY A 85 6.68 2.47 -2.74
C GLY A 85 6.62 2.06 -4.21
N GLN A 86 7.71 1.58 -4.76
CA GLN A 86 7.84 1.18 -6.17
C GLN A 86 8.94 0.16 -6.34
N LYS A 87 8.78 -0.78 -7.27
CA LYS A 87 9.75 -1.87 -7.53
C LYS A 87 11.15 -1.36 -7.87
N ASN A 88 11.23 -0.26 -8.61
CA ASN A 88 12.47 0.31 -9.10
C ASN A 88 12.29 1.80 -9.40
N SER A 89 13.40 2.47 -9.74
CA SER A 89 13.43 3.90 -10.06
C SER A 89 12.61 4.33 -11.27
N LYS A 90 12.13 3.39 -12.11
CA LYS A 90 11.23 3.69 -13.24
C LYS A 90 9.75 3.82 -12.81
N GLY A 91 9.44 3.54 -11.54
CA GLY A 91 8.07 3.61 -11.02
C GLY A 91 7.23 2.37 -11.34
N ASP A 92 7.87 1.25 -11.68
CA ASP A 92 7.19 -0.01 -11.92
C ASP A 92 6.47 -0.50 -10.65
N ASN A 93 5.23 -0.97 -10.79
CA ASN A 93 4.38 -1.46 -9.70
C ASN A 93 4.32 -0.51 -8.49
N ARG A 94 4.17 0.79 -8.74
CA ARG A 94 3.97 1.77 -7.67
C ARG A 94 2.70 1.45 -6.88
N TRP A 95 2.80 1.51 -5.56
CA TRP A 95 1.71 1.33 -4.61
C TRP A 95 1.75 2.45 -3.57
N VAL A 96 0.63 2.70 -2.89
CA VAL A 96 0.45 3.90 -2.07
C VAL A 96 0.21 3.60 -0.60
N VAL A 97 0.60 4.53 0.26
CA VAL A 97 0.45 4.47 1.71
C VAL A 97 -0.17 5.76 2.22
N LEU A 98 -1.22 5.64 3.03
CA LEU A 98 -1.79 6.73 3.82
C LEU A 98 -1.53 6.47 5.30
N HIS A 99 -0.69 7.29 5.92
CA HIS A 99 -0.27 7.13 7.32
C HIS A 99 0.36 8.41 7.87
N ASP A 100 0.67 8.41 9.16
CA ASP A 100 1.48 9.46 9.77
C ASP A 100 2.91 9.47 9.21
N HIS A 101 3.28 10.56 8.52
CA HIS A 101 4.60 10.76 7.90
C HIS A 101 5.75 10.87 8.92
N SER A 102 5.46 11.01 10.21
CA SER A 102 6.48 10.90 11.26
C SER A 102 7.06 9.47 11.34
N ARG A 103 6.32 8.48 10.85
CA ARG A 103 6.73 7.08 10.73
C ARG A 103 7.55 6.92 9.46
N LYS A 104 8.74 6.36 9.61
CA LYS A 104 9.68 6.14 8.50
C LYS A 104 9.98 4.65 8.28
N PRO A 105 8.96 3.79 8.07
CA PRO A 105 9.20 2.42 7.64
C PRO A 105 9.85 2.43 6.24
N TYR A 106 10.77 1.50 6.00
CA TYR A 106 11.25 1.21 4.66
C TYR A 106 10.15 0.56 3.82
N GLN A 107 10.13 0.81 2.51
CA GLN A 107 9.07 0.32 1.63
C GLN A 107 8.97 -1.21 1.58
N HIS A 108 10.09 -1.94 1.71
CA HIS A 108 10.09 -3.41 1.75
C HIS A 108 9.28 -3.97 2.92
N ARG A 109 9.14 -3.24 4.05
CA ARG A 109 8.41 -3.72 5.23
C ARG A 109 6.93 -3.96 4.94
N PHE A 110 6.31 -3.15 4.08
CA PHE A 110 4.91 -3.35 3.69
C PHE A 110 4.75 -4.59 2.83
N VAL A 111 5.65 -4.80 1.87
CA VAL A 111 5.61 -5.94 0.97
C VAL A 111 5.90 -7.24 1.74
N GLU A 112 6.90 -7.24 2.62
CA GLU A 112 7.18 -8.36 3.54
C GLU A 112 5.97 -8.72 4.40
N SER A 113 5.36 -7.71 5.04
CA SER A 113 4.20 -7.90 5.94
C SER A 113 2.96 -8.40 5.19
N LEU A 114 2.81 -8.01 3.93
CA LEU A 114 1.74 -8.50 3.07
C LEU A 114 1.96 -9.98 2.69
N PHE A 115 3.19 -10.39 2.39
CA PHE A 115 3.52 -11.77 2.07
C PHE A 115 3.59 -12.70 3.28
N SER A 116 3.98 -12.21 4.46
CA SER A 116 4.00 -13.02 5.69
C SER A 116 2.58 -13.45 6.12
N LYS A 117 1.55 -12.72 5.67
CA LYS A 117 0.14 -13.05 5.89
C LYS A 117 -0.44 -14.04 4.85
N ALA A 118 0.36 -14.60 3.94
CA ALA A 118 -0.10 -15.30 2.73
C ALA A 118 -0.85 -16.64 2.91
N GLY A 119 -1.45 -16.93 4.07
CA GLY A 119 -2.39 -18.05 4.22
C GLY A 119 -3.70 -17.89 3.42
N THR A 120 -4.07 -16.66 3.02
CA THR A 120 -5.39 -16.38 2.39
C THR A 120 -5.40 -15.31 1.29
N PHE A 121 -4.26 -14.74 0.90
CA PHE A 121 -4.24 -13.49 0.11
C PHE A 121 -3.79 -13.61 -1.36
N ALA A 122 -4.39 -14.51 -2.15
CA ALA A 122 -4.02 -14.71 -3.57
C ALA A 122 -4.24 -13.45 -4.46
N GLY A 123 -5.28 -12.66 -4.21
CA GLY A 123 -5.63 -11.50 -5.06
C GLY A 123 -4.62 -10.35 -5.02
N LYS A 124 -4.08 -9.98 -3.85
CA LYS A 124 -3.06 -8.90 -3.75
C LYS A 124 -1.72 -9.35 -4.31
N VAL A 125 -1.39 -10.63 -4.20
CA VAL A 125 -0.19 -11.19 -4.82
C VAL A 125 -0.28 -11.06 -6.34
N ALA A 126 -1.47 -11.26 -6.94
CA ALA A 126 -1.69 -11.01 -8.36
C ALA A 126 -1.55 -9.52 -8.73
N ALA A 127 -2.07 -8.59 -7.91
CA ALA A 127 -1.83 -7.16 -8.11
C ALA A 127 -0.35 -6.77 -7.97
N LEU A 128 0.42 -7.55 -7.19
CA LEU A 128 1.87 -7.46 -7.09
C LEU A 128 2.62 -8.26 -8.17
N ALA A 129 2.00 -8.80 -9.22
CA ALA A 129 2.58 -9.81 -10.14
C ALA A 129 4.00 -9.55 -10.72
N GLY A 130 4.60 -8.37 -10.52
CA GLY A 130 6.05 -8.17 -10.69
C GLY A 130 6.95 -8.54 -9.50
N PHE A 131 6.41 -9.02 -8.38
CA PHE A 131 7.08 -9.62 -7.23
C PHE A 131 6.69 -11.12 -7.20
N PRO A 132 7.63 -12.05 -7.43
CA PRO A 132 7.36 -13.47 -7.53
C PRO A 132 6.92 -14.08 -6.18
N ILE A 133 6.19 -15.20 -6.27
CA ILE A 133 5.57 -15.98 -5.19
C ILE A 133 6.56 -16.23 -4.02
N VAL A 134 6.01 -16.30 -2.79
CA VAL A 134 6.65 -16.36 -1.45
C VAL A 134 8.12 -16.83 -1.41
N ASP A 135 8.48 -17.98 -1.97
CA ASP A 135 9.88 -18.50 -1.95
C ASP A 135 10.89 -17.67 -2.76
N LYS A 136 10.42 -16.76 -3.62
CA LYS A 136 11.23 -15.86 -4.46
C LYS A 136 11.11 -14.38 -4.07
N VAL A 137 10.40 -14.08 -2.97
CA VAL A 137 10.17 -12.71 -2.50
C VAL A 137 11.48 -12.01 -2.14
N ILE A 138 12.39 -12.69 -1.43
CA ILE A 138 13.66 -12.11 -0.96
C ILE A 138 14.52 -11.55 -2.13
N PRO A 139 14.77 -12.29 -3.23
CA PRO A 139 15.44 -11.75 -4.41
C PRO A 139 14.79 -10.51 -5.03
N SER A 140 13.47 -10.40 -5.00
CA SER A 140 12.72 -9.32 -5.66
C SER A 140 12.50 -8.10 -4.77
N LEU A 141 12.63 -8.28 -3.46
CA LEU A 141 12.72 -7.17 -2.50
C LEU A 141 14.08 -6.48 -2.54
N LYS A 142 15.13 -7.06 -3.15
CA LYS A 142 16.47 -6.44 -3.16
C LYS A 142 16.48 -5.00 -3.66
N GLY A 143 15.62 -4.67 -4.64
CA GLY A 143 15.47 -3.29 -5.14
C GLY A 143 14.67 -2.35 -4.22
N LEU A 144 14.04 -2.89 -3.17
CA LEU A 144 13.29 -2.17 -2.15
C LEU A 144 14.03 -2.11 -0.79
N LEU A 145 15.03 -2.97 -0.60
CA LEU A 145 15.75 -3.09 0.65
C LEU A 145 16.55 -1.81 0.91
N GLY A 146 16.31 -1.20 2.06
CA GLY A 146 16.98 0.05 2.47
C GLY A 146 16.32 1.33 1.94
N ASP A 147 15.31 1.24 1.08
CA ASP A 147 14.62 2.41 0.55
C ASP A 147 13.43 2.81 1.43
N TYR A 148 13.34 4.10 1.75
CA TYR A 148 12.16 4.65 2.40
C TYR A 148 11.00 4.77 1.41
N LEU A 149 9.79 4.94 1.94
CA LEU A 149 8.68 5.43 1.14
C LEU A 149 9.02 6.82 0.56
N HIS A 150 8.48 7.09 -0.62
CA HIS A 150 8.67 8.35 -1.35
C HIS A 150 7.44 9.25 -1.22
N ASN A 151 7.65 10.57 -1.27
CA ASN A 151 6.57 11.56 -1.33
C ASN A 151 6.14 11.80 -2.77
N PHE A 152 4.86 12.15 -2.97
CA PHE A 152 4.26 12.53 -4.26
C PHE A 152 4.52 13.98 -4.67
#